data_AF-A0A8G2BWF2-F1
#
_entry.id   AF-A0A8G2BWF2-F1
#
_cell.length_a   1.000
_cell.length_b   1.000
_cell.length_c   1.000
_cell.angle_alpha   90.00
_cell.angle_beta   90.00
_cell.angle_gamma   90.00
#
_symmetry.space_group_name_H-M   'P 1'
#
loop_
_entity.id
_entity.type
_entity.pdbx_description
1 polymer ?
#
loop_
_entity_poly.entity_id
_entity_poly.type
_entity_poly.pdbx_seq_one_letter_code
_entity_poly.pdbx_strand_id
1 'polypeptide(L)' 'MSVLMVVFAVGGLQTIEWCIDEGIPIPWQAYAMLASVAVWCIIMANLPKRDFKRMNKLLDKLGGGK' A
#
# COMPACT_ATOMS: atom_id res chain seq x y z
N MET A 1 -2.53 7.90 5.60
CA MET A 1 -2.20 6.55 6.11
C MET A 1 -3.17 5.60 5.45
N SER A 2 -2.73 4.84 4.45
CA SER A 2 -3.64 4.18 3.50
C SER A 2 -4.01 2.80 4.01
N VAL A 3 -5.17 2.66 4.67
CA VAL A 3 -5.73 1.39 5.15
C VAL A 3 -5.75 0.32 4.06
N LEU A 4 -5.95 0.73 2.81
CA LEU A 4 -5.86 -0.14 1.63
C LEU A 4 -4.52 -0.87 1.55
N MET A 5 -3.40 -0.22 1.83
CA MET A 5 -2.07 -0.85 1.74
C MET A 5 -1.88 -1.94 2.80
N VAL A 6 -2.50 -1.78 3.97
CA VAL A 6 -2.51 -2.82 5.01
C VAL A 6 -3.35 -4.02 4.56
N VAL A 7 -4.51 -3.77 3.95
CA VAL A 7 -5.37 -4.82 3.38
C VAL A 7 -4.67 -5.55 2.24
N PHE A 8 -3.96 -4.83 1.35
CA PHE A 8 -3.17 -5.43 0.29
C PHE A 8 -2.01 -6.29 0.82
N ALA A 9 -1.34 -5.85 1.89
CA ALA A 9 -0.25 -6.60 2.50
C ALA A 9 -0.75 -7.88 3.17
N VAL A 10 -1.77 -7.77 4.02
CA VAL A 10 -2.34 -8.89 4.76
C VAL A 10 -3.04 -9.87 3.81
N GLY A 11 -3.85 -9.36 2.89
CA GLY A 11 -4.54 -10.19 1.89
C GLY A 11 -3.57 -10.90 0.96
N GLY A 12 -2.51 -10.23 0.50
CA GLY A 12 -1.47 -10.85 -0.33
C GLY A 12 -0.72 -11.98 0.40
N LEU A 13 -0.32 -11.74 1.66
CA LEU A 13 0.35 -12.76 2.49
C LEU A 13 -0.56 -13.96 2.78
N GLN A 14 -1.79 -13.70 3.22
CA GLN A 14 -2.74 -14.75 3.58
C GLN A 14 -3.15 -15.61 2.37
N THR A 15 -3.23 -15.00 1.17
CA THR A 15 -3.46 -15.73 -0.08
C THR A 15 -2.30 -16.65 -0.42
N ILE A 16 -1.05 -16.19 -0.22
CA ILE A 16 0.14 -17.00 -0.45
C ILE A 16 0.21 -18.17 0.54
N GLU A 17 -0.02 -17.91 1.83
CA GLU A 17 -0.04 -18.95 2.86
C GLU A 17 -1.10 -20.01 2.55
N TRP A 18 -2.32 -19.59 2.23
CA TRP A 18 -3.40 -20.51 1.87
C TRP A 18 -3.08 -21.34 0.61
N CYS A 19 -2.50 -20.72 -0.42
CA CYS A 19 -2.08 -21.45 -1.62
C CYS A 19 -0.95 -22.45 -1.35
N ILE A 20 -0.01 -22.12 -0.45
CA ILE A 20 1.06 -23.04 -0.03
C ILE A 20 0.47 -24.22 0.74
N ASP A 21 -0.45 -23.96 1.67
CA ASP A 21 -1.09 -24.99 2.49
C ASP A 21 -1.96 -25.95 1.67
N GLU A 22 -2.68 -25.45 0.67
CA GLU A 22 -3.49 -26.30 -0.23
C GLU A 22 -2.70 -26.91 -1.40
N GLY A 23 -1.43 -26.53 -1.59
CA GLY A 23 -0.62 -26.99 -2.72
C GLY A 23 -1.11 -26.48 -4.08
N ILE A 24 -1.79 -25.34 -4.09
CA ILE A 24 -2.37 -24.71 -5.28
C ILE A 24 -1.38 -23.68 -5.83
N PRO A 25 -1.26 -23.52 -7.17
CA PRO A 25 -0.42 -22.48 -7.75
C PRO A 25 -0.85 -21.09 -7.25
N ILE A 26 0.11 -20.35 -6.69
CA ILE A 26 -0.12 -19.00 -6.19
C ILE A 26 -0.55 -18.10 -7.36
N PRO A 27 -1.70 -17.41 -7.27
CA PRO A 27 -2.15 -16.52 -8.32
C PRO A 27 -1.17 -15.34 -8.44
N TRP A 28 -0.81 -14.98 -9.68
CA TRP A 28 0.10 -13.86 -9.95
C TRP A 28 -0.38 -12.53 -9.34
N GLN A 29 -1.70 -12.40 -9.12
CA GLN A 29 -2.34 -11.27 -8.46
C GLN A 29 -1.83 -11.07 -7.02
N ALA A 30 -1.58 -12.15 -6.26
CA ALA A 30 -1.04 -12.04 -4.90
C ALA A 30 0.35 -11.40 -4.90
N TYR A 31 1.20 -11.75 -5.88
CA TYR A 31 2.49 -11.09 -6.09
C TYR A 31 2.34 -9.63 -6.51
N ALA A 32 1.37 -9.31 -7.37
CA ALA A 32 1.10 -7.92 -7.77
C ALA A 32 0.63 -7.06 -6.57
N MET A 33 -0.18 -7.62 -5.67
CA MET A 33 -0.60 -6.97 -4.44
C MET A 33 0.59 -6.65 -3.53
N LEU A 34 1.49 -7.62 -3.30
CA LEU A 34 2.70 -7.40 -2.51
C LEU A 34 3.68 -6.42 -3.17
N ALA A 35 3.85 -6.49 -4.50
CA ALA A 35 4.69 -5.55 -5.23
C ALA A 35 4.17 -4.11 -5.10
N SER A 36 2.85 -3.91 -5.14
CA SER A 36 2.23 -2.59 -4.96
C SER A 36 2.51 -2.02 -3.57
N VAL A 37 2.45 -2.85 -2.53
CA VAL A 37 2.79 -2.47 -1.15
C VAL A 37 4.28 -2.12 -1.05
N ALA A 38 5.17 -2.90 -1.66
CA ALA A 38 6.61 -2.63 -1.65
C ALA A 38 6.95 -1.29 -2.34
N VAL A 39 6.37 -1.03 -3.52
CA VAL A 39 6.52 0.25 -4.23
C VAL A 39 6.01 1.41 -3.37
N TRP A 40 4.87 1.23 -2.72
CA TRP A 40 4.33 2.25 -1.82
C TRP A 40 5.25 2.53 -0.63
N CYS A 41 5.82 1.50 0.00
CA CYS A 41 6.80 1.65 1.07
C CYS A 41 8.04 2.40 0.61
N ILE A 42 8.56 2.11 -0.59
CA ILE A 42 9.72 2.80 -1.18
C ILE A 42 9.41 4.28 -1.42
N ILE A 43 8.23 4.59 -1.95
CA ILE A 43 7.78 5.98 -2.16
C ILE A 43 7.65 6.70 -0.82
N MET A 44 7.06 6.06 0.19
CA MET A 44 6.95 6.64 1.54
C MET A 44 8.32 6.88 2.18
N ALA A 45 9.25 5.93 2.07
CA ALA A 45 10.59 6.03 2.64
C ALA A 45 11.44 7.11 1.96
N ASN A 46 11.27 7.29 0.64
CA ASN A 46 11.97 8.32 -0.12
C ASN A 46 11.26 9.67 -0.12
N LEU A 47 10.04 9.79 0.41
CA LEU A 47 9.32 11.06 0.45
C LEU A 47 10.03 12.01 1.43
N PRO A 48 10.61 13.12 0.96
CA PRO A 48 11.22 14.08 1.86
C PRO A 48 10.12 14.73 2.71
N LYS A 49 10.39 14.97 4.00
CA LYS A 49 9.46 15.64 4.95
C LYS A 49 8.87 16.95 4.39
N ARG A 50 9.54 17.57 3.40
CA ARG A 50 9.12 18.79 2.70
C ARG A 50 7.89 18.59 1.80
N ASP A 51 7.75 17.44 1.13
CA ASP A 51 6.60 17.15 0.27
C ASP A 51 5.39 16.67 1.06
N PHE A 52 5.60 16.05 2.22
CA PHE A 52 4.53 15.76 3.18
C PHE A 52 3.81 17.04 3.61
N LYS A 53 4.55 18.13 3.87
CA LYS A 53 3.99 19.45 4.19
C LYS A 53 3.22 20.06 3.02
N ARG A 54 3.64 19.79 1.78
CA ARG A 54 2.97 20.29 0.57
C ARG A 54 1.68 19.52 0.29
N MET A 55 1.68 18.20 0.43
CA MET A 55 0.48 17.37 0.34
C MET A 55 -0.52 17.72 1.44
N ASN A 56 -0.06 17.92 2.69
CA ASN A 56 -0.95 18.30 3.78
C ASN A 56 -1.56 19.69 3.53
N LYS A 57 -0.79 20.64 2.99
CA LYS A 57 -1.30 21.97 2.61
C LYS A 57 -2.26 21.93 1.43
N LEU A 58 -2.10 20.99 0.50
CA LEU A 58 -3.03 20.80 -0.62
C LEU A 58 -4.32 20.10 -0.16
N LEU A 59 -4.23 19.13 0.73
CA LEU A 59 -5.38 18.48 1.36
C LEU A 59 -6.15 19.44 2.26
N ASP A 60 -5.48 20.30 3.01
CA ASP A 60 -6.08 21.36 3.81
C ASP A 60 -6.84 22.37 2.92
N LYS A 61 -6.23 22.77 1.79
CA LYS A 61 -6.90 23.62 0.78
C LYS A 61 -8.08 22.96 0.07
N LEU A 62 -8.05 21.65 -0.13
CA LEU A 62 -9.14 20.89 -0.76
C LEU A 62 -10.23 20.49 0.25
N GLY A 63 -9.89 20.40 1.55
CA GLY A 63 -10.76 19.95 2.63
C GLY A 63 -11.63 21.03 3.26
N GLY A 64 -11.34 22.32 3.05
CA GLY A 64 -12.24 23.37 3.46
C GLY A 64 -11.55 24.68 3.78
N GLY A 65 -11.72 25.65 2.87
CA GLY A 65 -11.86 27.03 3.30
C GLY A 65 -13.12 27.13 4.17
N LYS A 66 -12.93 27.42 5.45
CA LYS A 66 -13.88 28.18 6.26
C LYS A 66 -13.25 29.53 6.53
#